data_AF-A0A958G495-F1
#
_entry.id   AF-A0A958G495-F1
#
_cell.length_a   1.000
_cell.length_b   1.000
_cell.length_c   1.000
_cell.angle_alpha   90.00
_cell.angle_beta   90.00
_cell.angle_gamma   90.00
#
_symmetry.space_group_name_H-M   'P 1'
#
loop_
_entity.id
_entity.type
_entity.pdbx_description
1 polymer ?
#
loop_
_entity_poly.entity_id
_entity_poly.type
_entity_poly.pdbx_seq_one_letter_code
_entity_poly.pdbx_strand_id
1 'polypeptide(L)'
;KRLGADATMLFCEPDGSFPNHHPDPTVVDYIQDLIRKVRETGAELGIGYDGDADRIGVVDENGEIIFGDKLVLIFAREILPNYPGGQVV
;
A
#
# COMPACT_ATOMS: atom_id res chain seq x y z
N LYS A 1 -5.77 13.41 5.87
CA LYS A 1 -5.80 14.74 5.19
C LYS A 1 -4.66 15.71 5.53
N ARG A 2 -3.81 15.47 6.55
CA ARG A 2 -2.67 16.38 6.87
C ARG A 2 -1.63 16.50 5.75
N LEU A 3 -1.48 15.48 4.92
CA LEU A 3 -0.55 15.45 3.79
C LEU A 3 -1.12 16.04 2.49
N GLY A 4 -2.34 16.60 2.51
CA GLY A 4 -2.96 17.21 1.32
C GLY A 4 -3.52 16.22 0.28
N ALA A 5 -3.32 14.91 0.47
CA ALA A 5 -3.89 13.89 -0.41
C ALA A 5 -5.42 13.80 -0.27
N ASP A 6 -6.11 13.73 -1.41
CA ASP A 6 -7.49 13.27 -1.49
C ASP A 6 -7.50 11.74 -1.48
N ALA A 7 -8.34 11.14 -0.63
CA ALA A 7 -8.29 9.71 -0.36
C ALA A 7 -9.69 9.11 -0.34
N THR A 8 -9.86 8.04 -1.10
CA THR A 8 -11.04 7.18 -1.04
C THR A 8 -10.78 6.06 -0.04
N MET A 9 -11.60 5.99 1.01
CA MET A 9 -11.43 5.03 2.09
C MET A 9 -12.14 3.71 1.78
N LEU A 10 -11.46 2.59 2.03
CA LEU A 10 -12.02 1.23 1.93
C LEU A 10 -11.90 0.55 3.29
N PHE A 11 -13.01 0.00 3.79
CA PHE A 11 -13.05 -0.85 4.98
C PHE A 11 -12.36 -0.25 6.24
N CYS A 12 -12.41 1.07 6.42
CA CYS A 12 -11.69 1.77 7.48
C CYS A 12 -12.40 1.81 8.84
N GLU A 13 -13.59 1.22 8.94
CA GLU A 13 -14.28 1.05 10.21
C GLU A 13 -13.75 -0.18 10.94
N PRO A 14 -13.26 -0.07 12.19
CA PRO A 14 -12.73 -1.22 12.92
C PRO A 14 -13.80 -2.27 13.20
N ASP A 15 -13.68 -3.46 12.59
CA ASP A 15 -14.52 -4.63 12.83
C ASP A 15 -13.68 -5.91 12.85
N GLY A 16 -13.51 -6.50 14.04
CA GLY A 16 -12.71 -7.70 14.27
C GLY A 16 -13.33 -9.00 13.74
N SER A 17 -14.55 -8.97 13.18
CA SER A 17 -15.13 -10.10 12.46
C SER A 17 -14.66 -10.18 11.00
N PHE A 18 -13.96 -9.15 10.52
CA PHE A 18 -13.42 -9.04 9.16
C PHE A 18 -14.44 -9.40 8.06
N PRO A 19 -15.57 -8.66 7.96
CA PRO A 19 -16.69 -9.03 7.10
C PRO A 19 -16.39 -8.91 5.59
N ASN A 20 -15.33 -8.21 5.21
CA ASN A 20 -14.95 -8.00 3.80
C ASN A 20 -13.92 -9.05 3.37
N HIS A 21 -12.73 -8.99 3.96
CA HIS A 21 -11.64 -9.95 3.82
C HIS A 21 -10.69 -9.75 5.01
N HIS A 22 -9.75 -10.67 5.21
CA HIS A 22 -8.72 -10.49 6.24
C HIS A 22 -7.81 -9.30 5.88
N PRO A 23 -7.39 -8.46 6.85
CA PRO A 23 -6.43 -7.39 6.59
C PRO A 23 -5.02 -7.97 6.49
N ASP A 24 -4.71 -8.62 5.37
CA ASP A 24 -3.36 -9.03 5.01
C ASP A 24 -3.07 -8.60 3.56
N PRO A 25 -2.35 -7.48 3.37
CA PRO A 25 -2.11 -6.93 2.04
C PRO A 25 -1.03 -7.69 1.26
N THR A 26 -0.42 -8.74 1.84
CA THR A 26 0.52 -9.62 1.14
C THR A 26 -0.19 -10.74 0.38
N VAL A 27 -1.46 -11.00 0.68
CA VAL A 27 -2.29 -11.99 -0.01
C VAL A 27 -3.01 -11.33 -1.19
N VAL A 28 -2.66 -11.76 -2.41
CA VAL A 28 -3.19 -11.19 -3.66
C VAL A 28 -4.72 -11.20 -3.72
N ASP A 29 -5.38 -12.20 -3.14
CA ASP A 29 -6.84 -12.28 -3.13
C ASP A 29 -7.49 -11.15 -2.31
N TYR A 30 -6.82 -10.65 -1.28
CA TYR A 30 -7.34 -9.60 -0.39
C TYR A 30 -7.10 -8.19 -0.90
N ILE A 31 -6.24 -8.01 -1.91
CA ILE A 31 -5.95 -6.68 -2.48
C ILE A 31 -6.83 -6.34 -3.70
N GLN A 32 -7.69 -7.27 -4.13
CA GLN A 32 -8.49 -7.11 -5.34
C GLN A 32 -9.45 -5.92 -5.29
N ASP A 33 -10.03 -5.62 -4.13
CA ASP A 33 -10.88 -4.43 -3.94
C ASP A 33 -10.10 -3.13 -4.11
N LEU A 34 -8.86 -3.08 -3.61
CA LEU A 34 -7.97 -1.94 -3.78
C LEU A 34 -7.60 -1.74 -5.24
N ILE A 35 -7.21 -2.81 -5.95
CA ILE A 35 -6.92 -2.77 -7.40
C ILE A 35 -8.11 -2.24 -8.19
N ARG A 36 -9.31 -2.78 -7.94
CA ARG A 36 -10.54 -2.32 -8.60
C ARG A 36 -10.76 -0.84 -8.31
N LYS A 37 -10.66 -0.42 -7.05
CA LYS A 37 -10.93 0.96 -6.67
C LYS A 37 -9.97 1.94 -7.33
N VAL A 38 -8.67 1.62 -7.38
CA VAL A 38 -7.67 2.44 -8.05
C VAL A 38 -8.03 2.67 -9.52
N ARG A 39 -8.35 1.59 -10.24
CA ARG A 39 -8.77 1.66 -11.65
C ARG A 39 -10.09 2.40 -11.86
N GLU A 40 -11.06 2.21 -10.96
CA GLU A 40 -12.38 2.85 -11.02
C GLU A 40 -12.31 4.36 -10.80
N THR A 41 -11.49 4.82 -9.84
CA THR A 41 -11.39 6.24 -9.51
C THR A 41 -10.30 6.97 -10.30
N GLY A 42 -9.44 6.24 -11.00
CA GLY A 42 -8.22 6.79 -11.60
C GLY A 42 -7.26 7.33 -10.53
N ALA A 43 -7.19 6.66 -9.37
CA ALA A 43 -6.26 7.07 -8.33
C ALA A 43 -4.81 6.80 -8.76
N GLU A 44 -3.88 7.65 -8.34
CA GLU A 44 -2.45 7.51 -8.68
C GLU A 44 -1.75 6.41 -7.87
N LEU A 45 -2.37 5.98 -6.77
CA LEU A 45 -1.79 5.03 -5.82
C LEU A 45 -2.89 4.39 -4.95
N GLY A 46 -2.75 3.09 -4.68
CA GLY A 46 -3.49 2.38 -3.64
C GLY A 46 -2.55 1.90 -2.53
N ILE A 47 -2.97 2.04 -1.27
CA ILE A 47 -2.25 1.52 -0.10
C ILE A 47 -3.23 0.69 0.75
N GLY A 48 -2.89 -0.57 0.98
CA GLY A 48 -3.56 -1.46 1.93
C GLY A 48 -2.68 -1.71 3.15
N TYR A 49 -3.28 -1.83 4.32
CA TYR A 49 -2.60 -2.13 5.58
C TYR A 49 -3.00 -3.50 6.09
N ASP A 50 -2.14 -4.10 6.91
CA ASP A 50 -2.56 -5.20 7.76
C ASP A 50 -3.23 -4.73 9.06
N GLY A 51 -3.65 -5.67 9.90
CA GLY A 51 -4.54 -5.41 11.04
C GLY A 51 -3.98 -4.45 12.11
N ASP A 52 -2.67 -4.42 12.30
CA ASP A 52 -1.95 -3.52 13.21
C ASP A 52 -1.11 -2.45 12.49
N ALA A 53 -1.18 -2.43 11.15
CA ALA A 53 -0.62 -1.42 10.27
C ALA A 53 0.92 -1.28 10.31
N ASP A 54 1.63 -2.36 10.62
CA ASP A 54 3.09 -2.42 10.49
C ASP A 54 3.55 -2.86 9.09
N ARG A 55 2.62 -3.41 8.28
CA ARG A 55 2.85 -3.78 6.87
C ARG A 55 1.93 -3.00 5.94
N ILE A 56 2.46 -2.76 4.74
CA ILE A 56 1.70 -2.19 3.62
C ILE A 56 1.78 -3.07 2.38
N GLY A 57 0.69 -3.10 1.61
CA GLY A 57 0.69 -3.50 0.21
C GLY A 57 0.36 -2.29 -0.66
N VAL A 58 0.99 -2.24 -1.83
CA VAL A 58 0.93 -1.07 -2.71
C VAL A 58 0.47 -1.48 -4.09
N VAL A 59 -0.42 -0.67 -4.67
CA VAL A 59 -0.93 -0.83 -6.03
C VAL A 59 -0.70 0.46 -6.80
N ASP A 60 -0.14 0.37 -8.00
CA ASP A 60 0.08 1.53 -8.87
C ASP A 60 -1.20 1.98 -9.60
N GLU A 61 -1.12 3.08 -10.36
CA GLU A 61 -2.26 3.65 -11.09
C GLU A 61 -2.88 2.73 -12.14
N ASN A 62 -2.12 1.72 -12.61
CA ASN A 62 -2.57 0.73 -13.58
C ASN A 62 -3.22 -0.49 -12.89
N GLY A 63 -3.23 -0.52 -11.57
CA GLY A 63 -3.73 -1.63 -10.76
C GLY A 63 -2.75 -2.79 -10.65
N GLU A 64 -1.45 -2.55 -10.86
CA GLU A 64 -0.41 -3.56 -10.64
C GLU A 64 0.11 -3.52 -9.21
N ILE A 65 0.41 -4.69 -8.65
CA ILE A 65 0.95 -4.80 -7.29
C ILE A 65 2.45 -4.47 -7.30
N ILE A 66 2.86 -3.54 -6.44
CA ILE A 66 4.25 -3.23 -6.17
C ILE A 66 4.70 -4.01 -4.93
N PHE A 67 5.41 -5.11 -5.16
CA PHE A 67 5.92 -5.96 -4.09
C PHE A 67 7.00 -5.27 -3.24
N GLY A 68 7.18 -5.78 -2.02
CA GLY A 68 8.04 -5.17 -1.00
C GLY A 68 9.50 -4.99 -1.44
N ASP A 69 10.03 -5.88 -2.26
CA ASP A 69 11.38 -5.77 -2.84
C ASP A 69 11.54 -4.52 -3.73
N LYS A 70 10.54 -4.23 -4.58
CA LYS A 70 10.48 -3.00 -5.38
C LYS A 70 10.30 -1.77 -4.49
N LEU A 71 9.50 -1.86 -3.43
CA LEU A 71 9.33 -0.76 -2.47
C LEU A 71 10.65 -0.43 -1.76
N VAL A 72 11.38 -1.44 -1.29
CA VAL A 72 12.72 -1.27 -0.70
C VAL A 72 13.67 -0.60 -1.69
N LEU A 73 13.65 -1.00 -2.97
CA LEU A 73 14.45 -0.34 -4.00
C LEU A 73 14.07 1.14 -4.18
N ILE A 74 12.78 1.47 -4.21
CA ILE A 74 12.30 2.85 -4.32
C ILE A 74 12.77 3.68 -3.12
N PHE A 75 12.59 3.18 -1.90
CA PHE A 75 13.02 3.88 -0.69
C PHE A 75 14.54 4.03 -0.61
N ALA A 76 15.30 2.98 -0.95
CA ALA A 76 16.75 3.04 -0.95
C ALA A 76 17.28 4.11 -1.91
N ARG A 77 16.69 4.24 -3.11
CA ARG A 77 17.09 5.26 -4.09
C ARG A 77 16.86 6.68 -3.60
N GLU A 78 15.83 6.90 -2.79
CA GLU A 78 15.52 8.22 -2.20
C GLU A 78 16.37 8.50 -0.95
N ILE A 79 16.60 7.48 -0.12
CA ILE A 79 17.26 7.65 1.18
C ILE A 79 18.79 7.69 1.04
N LEU A 80 19.40 6.74 0.31
CA LEU A 80 20.86 6.57 0.27
C LEU A 80 21.67 7.80 -0.21
N PRO A 81 21.18 8.69 -1.09
CA PRO A 81 21.89 9.94 -1.41
C PRO A 81 22.22 10.79 -0.18
N ASN A 82 21.41 10.70 0.89
CA ASN A 82 21.63 11.39 2.15
C ASN A 82 22.53 10.61 3.14
N TYR A 83 22.85 9.34 2.83
CA TYR A 83 23.65 8.45 3.65
C TYR A 83 24.71 7.70 2.81
N PRO A 84 25.75 8.38 2.30
CA PRO A 84 26.77 7.74 1.47
C PRO A 84 27.45 6.56 2.20
N GLY A 85 27.49 5.40 1.53
CA GLY A 85 28.01 4.15 2.12
C GLY A 85 27.04 3.42 3.06
N GLY A 86 25.81 3.92 3.21
CA GLY A 86 24.74 3.25 3.95
C GLY A 86 24.39 1.88 3.37
N GLN A 87 23.94 0.98 4.24
CA GLN A 87 23.51 -0.38 3.88
C GLN A 87 21.98 -0.46 3.81
N VAL A 88 21.47 -1.30 2.91
CA VAL A 88 20.07 -1.70 2.82
C VAL A 88 19.99 -3.17 3.21
N VAL A 89 19.06 -3.52 4.09
CA VAL A 89 18.86 -4.88 4.63
C VAL A 89 17.60 -5.47 4.04
#